data_AF-A0A2W2G7F8-F1
#
_entry.id   AF-A0A2W2G7F8-F1
#
_cell.length_a   1.000
_cell.length_b   1.000
_cell.length_c   1.000
_cell.angle_alpha   90.00
_cell.angle_beta   90.00
_cell.angle_gamma   90.00
#
_symmetry.space_group_name_H-M   'P 1'
#
loop_
_entity.id
_entity.type
_entity.pdbx_description
1 polymer ?
#
loop_
_entity_poly.entity_id
_entity_poly.type
_entity_poly.pdbx_seq_one_letter_code
_entity_poly.pdbx_strand_id
1 'polypeptide(L)'
;MVRVSARAFLRQASLRLEHGRTDPDAFLDEWLDTGTLTREVLGPLAPGASGRVLTALRDAAADRAVRVPHETVPAGGVLLLDGAVLLGRGLPLDLSVHLWLSPGALHRRLAPAERWTLPAYARYEHEVRPADVADVVVKMDNPERPALVEAV
;
A
#
# COMPACT_ATOMS: atom_id res chain seq x y z
N MET A 1 -10.34 5.21 14.95
CA MET A 1 -9.68 4.85 13.68
C MET A 1 -8.43 4.06 14.01
N VAL A 2 -8.17 2.97 13.32
CA VAL A 2 -6.91 2.20 13.39
C VAL A 2 -6.14 2.46 12.11
N ARG A 3 -4.81 2.62 12.18
CA ARG A 3 -3.96 2.84 11.01
C ARG A 3 -3.02 1.67 10.81
N VAL A 4 -2.93 1.21 9.57
CA VAL A 4 -2.01 0.16 9.16
C VAL A 4 -1.23 0.63 7.95
N SER A 5 0.10 0.53 8.00
CA SER A 5 0.91 0.75 6.81
C SER A 5 1.23 -0.58 6.16
N ALA A 6 1.00 -0.70 4.86
CA ALA A 6 1.33 -1.88 4.07
C ALA A 6 2.83 -2.21 4.11
N ARG A 7 3.69 -1.24 4.45
CA ARG A 7 5.13 -1.48 4.68
C ARG A 7 5.40 -2.46 5.81
N ALA A 8 4.49 -2.58 6.78
CA ALA A 8 4.61 -3.54 7.88
C ALA A 8 4.22 -4.98 7.47
N PHE A 9 3.75 -5.16 6.24
CA PHE A 9 3.31 -6.43 5.64
C PHE A 9 4.10 -6.77 4.38
N LEU A 10 5.32 -6.23 4.26
CA LEU A 10 6.26 -6.69 3.25
C LEU A 10 6.73 -8.10 3.59
N ARG A 11 6.91 -8.93 2.56
CA ARG A 11 7.52 -10.26 2.68
C ARG A 11 8.93 -10.15 3.29
N GLN A 12 9.45 -11.23 3.84
CA GLN A 12 10.84 -11.29 4.32
C GLN A 12 11.85 -11.00 3.20
N ALA A 13 13.04 -10.48 3.54
CA ALA A 13 14.03 -10.08 2.53
C ALA A 13 14.47 -11.23 1.63
N SER A 14 14.50 -12.47 2.13
CA SER A 14 14.85 -13.64 1.30
C SER A 14 13.90 -13.86 0.13
N LEU A 15 12.63 -13.44 0.24
CA LEU A 15 11.68 -13.47 -0.86
C LEU A 15 11.73 -12.17 -1.67
N ARG A 16 11.78 -11.01 -1.00
CA ARG A 16 11.76 -9.72 -1.70
C ARG A 16 12.98 -9.48 -2.58
N LEU A 17 14.14 -9.92 -2.12
CA LEU A 17 15.43 -9.56 -2.72
C LEU A 17 16.02 -10.71 -3.53
N GLU A 18 15.23 -11.76 -3.82
CA GLU A 18 15.70 -12.94 -4.56
C GLU A 18 16.11 -12.58 -6.00
N HIS A 19 15.40 -11.62 -6.61
CA HIS A 19 15.70 -11.05 -7.93
C HIS A 19 16.67 -9.85 -7.87
N GLY A 20 17.19 -9.53 -6.68
CA GLY A 20 18.10 -8.40 -6.44
C GLY A 20 17.48 -7.29 -5.59
N ARG A 21 18.33 -6.38 -5.08
CA ARG A 21 17.91 -5.33 -4.13
C ARG A 21 17.12 -4.19 -4.76
N THR A 22 17.21 -4.06 -6.08
CA THR A 22 16.67 -2.94 -6.85
C THR A 22 15.96 -3.44 -8.11
N ASP A 23 15.26 -4.56 -7.98
CA ASP A 23 14.44 -5.12 -9.05
C ASP A 23 13.03 -4.49 -9.01
N PRO A 24 12.64 -3.67 -10.00
CA PRO A 24 11.36 -2.98 -10.01
C PRO A 24 10.15 -3.93 -10.18
N ASP A 25 10.31 -5.04 -10.88
CA ASP A 25 9.22 -5.99 -11.11
C ASP A 25 8.94 -6.78 -9.83
N ALA A 26 9.98 -7.26 -9.16
CA ALA A 26 9.82 -7.88 -7.84
C ALA A 26 9.19 -6.90 -6.82
N PHE A 27 9.61 -5.62 -6.83
CA PHE A 27 8.99 -4.59 -5.99
C PHE A 27 7.49 -4.43 -6.26
N LEU A 28 7.09 -4.42 -7.53
CA LEU A 28 5.70 -4.27 -7.93
C LEU A 28 4.89 -5.54 -7.61
N ASP A 29 5.39 -6.71 -7.96
CA ASP A 29 4.55 -7.91 -8.00
C ASP A 29 4.65 -8.74 -6.72
N GLU A 30 5.82 -8.76 -6.08
CA GLU A 30 6.15 -9.80 -5.10
C GLU A 30 6.36 -9.28 -3.68
N TRP A 31 6.72 -8.02 -3.50
CA TRP A 31 7.18 -7.54 -2.19
C TRP A 31 6.10 -7.50 -1.11
N LEU A 32 4.87 -7.17 -1.48
CA LEU A 32 3.75 -7.05 -0.53
C LEU A 32 3.12 -8.42 -0.27
N ASP A 33 2.96 -8.78 1.01
CA ASP A 33 2.19 -9.95 1.41
C ASP A 33 0.69 -9.63 1.46
N THR A 34 0.06 -9.56 0.29
CA THR A 34 -1.38 -9.33 0.13
C THR A 34 -2.23 -10.37 0.84
N GLY A 35 -1.76 -11.63 0.89
CA GLY A 35 -2.46 -12.73 1.54
C GLY A 35 -2.55 -12.53 3.04
N THR A 36 -1.43 -12.23 3.70
CA THR A 36 -1.43 -11.94 5.14
C THR A 36 -2.15 -10.62 5.45
N LEU A 37 -2.00 -9.59 4.61
CA LEU A 37 -2.74 -8.34 4.77
C LEU A 37 -4.26 -8.57 4.70
N THR A 38 -4.72 -9.38 3.74
CA THR A 38 -6.14 -9.74 3.64
C THR A 38 -6.58 -10.58 4.84
N ARG A 39 -5.82 -11.59 5.25
CA ARG A 39 -6.22 -12.51 6.32
C ARG A 39 -6.22 -11.88 7.72
N GLU A 40 -5.21 -11.08 8.03
CA GLU A 40 -4.96 -10.58 9.40
C GLU A 40 -5.44 -9.13 9.61
N VAL A 41 -5.73 -8.39 8.53
CA VAL A 41 -6.12 -6.97 8.61
C VAL A 41 -7.51 -6.74 8.07
N LEU A 42 -7.78 -7.11 6.81
CA LEU A 42 -9.05 -6.77 6.16
C LEU A 42 -10.16 -7.80 6.44
N GLY A 43 -9.83 -9.09 6.43
CA GLY A 43 -10.76 -10.19 6.72
C GLY A 43 -11.41 -10.13 8.10
N PRO A 44 -10.70 -9.75 9.19
CA PRO A 44 -11.31 -9.55 10.49
C PRO A 44 -12.33 -8.42 10.55
N LEU A 45 -12.41 -7.56 9.54
CA LEU A 45 -13.39 -6.47 9.44
C LEU A 45 -14.64 -6.85 8.63
N ALA A 46 -14.67 -8.03 8.04
CA ALA A 46 -15.85 -8.52 7.33
C ALA A 46 -17.07 -8.58 8.27
N PRO A 47 -18.31 -8.46 7.74
CA PRO A 47 -19.52 -8.55 8.55
C PRO A 47 -19.55 -9.82 9.42
N GLY A 48 -19.72 -9.65 10.74
CA GLY A 48 -19.75 -10.76 11.71
C GLY A 48 -18.38 -11.32 12.12
N ALA A 49 -17.27 -10.78 11.60
CA ALA A 49 -15.92 -11.14 12.03
C ALA A 49 -15.51 -10.44 13.33
N SER A 50 -14.29 -10.72 13.80
CA SER A 50 -13.85 -10.36 15.16
C SER A 50 -13.61 -8.86 15.38
N GLY A 51 -13.38 -8.07 14.33
CA GLY A 51 -12.91 -6.69 14.40
C GLY A 51 -11.46 -6.54 14.89
N ARG A 52 -10.74 -7.65 15.14
CA ARG A 52 -9.39 -7.66 15.71
C ARG A 52 -8.35 -7.80 14.60
N VAL A 53 -7.57 -6.75 14.37
CA VAL A 53 -6.62 -6.66 13.27
C VAL A 53 -5.18 -6.70 13.78
N LEU A 54 -4.29 -7.28 12.99
CA LEU A 54 -2.85 -7.13 13.18
C LEU A 54 -2.39 -5.80 12.56
N THR A 55 -1.65 -4.98 13.31
CA THR A 55 -1.18 -3.68 12.80
C THR A 55 0.24 -3.70 12.24
N ALA A 56 1.03 -4.74 12.58
CA ALA A 56 2.35 -4.97 12.01
C ALA A 56 2.74 -6.45 12.03
N LEU A 57 3.20 -6.97 10.89
CA LEU A 57 3.78 -8.31 10.79
C LEU A 57 5.32 -8.27 10.93
N ARG A 58 5.94 -7.24 10.35
CA ARG A 58 7.39 -7.13 10.22
C ARG A 58 7.88 -5.69 10.36
N ASP A 59 9.04 -5.53 10.96
CA ASP A 59 9.87 -4.34 10.79
C ASP A 59 10.69 -4.52 9.51
N ALA A 60 10.29 -3.82 8.45
CA ALA A 60 10.90 -3.96 7.13
C ALA A 60 12.34 -3.45 7.06
N ALA A 61 12.73 -2.50 7.93
CA ALA A 61 14.08 -1.94 7.94
C ALA A 61 15.06 -2.91 8.61
N ALA A 62 14.65 -3.52 9.72
CA ALA A 62 15.44 -4.54 10.42
C ALA A 62 15.25 -5.97 9.85
N ASP A 63 14.38 -6.14 8.86
CA ASP A 63 13.94 -7.41 8.28
C ASP A 63 13.59 -8.48 9.33
N ARG A 64 12.83 -8.11 10.35
CA ARG A 64 12.44 -9.03 11.44
C ARG A 64 10.94 -9.06 11.65
N ALA A 65 10.40 -10.25 11.89
CA ALA A 65 9.03 -10.38 12.37
C ALA A 65 8.88 -9.63 13.71
N VAL A 66 7.75 -8.96 13.89
CA VAL A 66 7.41 -8.31 15.16
C VAL A 66 6.22 -9.02 15.79
N ARG A 67 6.17 -9.01 17.12
CA ARG A 67 5.02 -9.53 17.88
C ARG A 67 4.30 -8.35 18.50
N VAL A 68 3.23 -7.91 17.84
CA VAL A 68 2.34 -6.88 18.36
C VAL A 68 1.00 -7.52 18.72
N PRO A 69 0.32 -7.05 19.79
CA PRO A 69 -1.05 -7.49 20.06
C PRO A 69 -1.97 -7.07 18.91
N HIS A 70 -3.05 -7.81 18.72
CA HIS A 70 -4.11 -7.38 17.81
C HIS A 70 -4.84 -6.18 18.40
N GLU A 71 -5.16 -5.21 17.54
CA GLU A 71 -5.95 -4.05 17.90
C GLU A 71 -7.40 -4.26 17.48
N THR A 72 -8.35 -3.83 18.32
CA THR A 72 -9.77 -3.90 17.97
C THR A 72 -10.17 -2.62 17.25
N VAL A 73 -10.69 -2.75 16.03
CA VAL A 73 -11.42 -1.66 15.38
C VAL A 73 -12.80 -1.55 16.03
N PRO A 74 -13.16 -0.41 16.64
CA PRO A 74 -14.48 -0.24 17.26
C PRO A 74 -15.61 -0.42 16.25
N ALA A 75 -16.80 -0.82 16.71
CA ALA A 75 -17.98 -0.85 15.85
C ALA A 75 -18.25 0.55 15.24
N GLY A 76 -18.47 0.61 13.93
CA GLY A 76 -18.56 1.86 13.17
C GLY A 76 -17.24 2.62 13.02
N GLY A 77 -16.12 2.04 13.47
CA GLY A 77 -14.78 2.59 13.30
C GLY A 77 -14.21 2.32 11.91
N VAL A 78 -13.24 3.15 11.52
CA VAL A 78 -12.54 3.04 10.24
C VAL A 78 -11.13 2.47 10.45
N LEU A 79 -10.73 1.54 9.58
CA LEU A 79 -9.33 1.18 9.36
C LEU A 79 -8.80 1.97 8.15
N LEU A 80 -7.69 2.68 8.35
CA LEU A 80 -6.98 3.35 7.27
C LEU A 80 -5.74 2.53 6.91
N LEU A 81 -5.73 1.98 5.70
CA LEU A 81 -4.58 1.30 5.10
C LEU A 81 -3.85 2.26 4.16
N ASP A 82 -2.56 2.51 4.42
CA ASP A 82 -1.71 3.31 3.53
C ASP A 82 -0.54 2.49 2.95
N GLY A 83 -0.13 2.81 1.72
CA GLY A 83 0.97 2.12 1.07
C GLY A 83 1.08 2.42 -0.42
N ALA A 84 2.24 2.07 -0.98
CA ALA A 84 2.44 2.08 -2.42
C ALA A 84 1.76 0.87 -3.06
N VAL A 85 1.35 1.02 -4.34
CA VAL A 85 0.93 -0.07 -5.23
C VAL A 85 -0.16 -0.99 -4.66
N LEU A 86 -1.17 -0.46 -3.97
CA LEU A 86 -2.22 -1.26 -3.30
C LEU A 86 -3.39 -1.67 -4.22
N LEU A 87 -3.79 -0.80 -5.14
CA LEU A 87 -4.90 -1.06 -6.07
C LEU A 87 -4.50 -2.10 -7.12
N GLY A 88 -5.47 -2.82 -7.67
CA GLY A 88 -5.21 -3.90 -8.65
C GLY A 88 -4.84 -5.25 -8.03
N ARG A 89 -4.81 -5.37 -6.69
CA ARG A 89 -4.42 -6.60 -5.98
C ARG A 89 -5.58 -7.43 -5.42
N GLY A 90 -6.82 -7.05 -5.70
CA GLY A 90 -8.01 -7.74 -5.17
C GLY A 90 -8.23 -7.59 -3.66
N LEU A 91 -7.66 -6.53 -3.05
CA LEU A 91 -7.91 -6.23 -1.63
C LEU A 91 -9.39 -5.84 -1.43
N PRO A 92 -10.10 -6.42 -0.44
CA PRO A 92 -11.50 -6.09 -0.16
C PRO A 92 -11.60 -4.75 0.59
N LEU A 93 -11.43 -3.65 -0.13
CA LEU A 93 -11.52 -2.29 0.39
C LEU A 93 -12.93 -1.71 0.14
N ASP A 94 -13.50 -1.05 1.14
CA ASP A 94 -14.80 -0.36 1.01
C ASP A 94 -14.68 1.01 0.30
N LEU A 95 -13.51 1.64 0.39
CA LEU A 95 -13.17 2.91 -0.24
C LEU A 95 -11.68 2.97 -0.53
N SER A 96 -11.31 3.50 -1.69
CA SER A 96 -9.95 3.67 -2.16
C SER A 96 -9.66 5.12 -2.55
N VAL A 97 -8.51 5.63 -2.10
CA VAL A 97 -8.00 6.95 -2.46
C VAL A 97 -6.65 6.78 -3.15
N HIS A 98 -6.59 7.15 -4.43
CA HIS A 98 -5.35 7.16 -5.19
C HIS A 98 -4.70 8.55 -5.16
N LEU A 99 -3.53 8.63 -4.53
CA LEU A 99 -2.69 9.82 -4.51
C LEU A 99 -1.79 9.85 -5.73
N TRP A 100 -2.27 10.48 -6.80
CA TRP A 100 -1.58 10.54 -8.07
C TRP A 100 -0.46 11.60 -8.06
N LEU A 101 0.69 11.25 -8.65
CA LEU A 101 1.83 12.13 -8.86
C LEU A 101 2.26 12.02 -10.33
N SER A 102 2.53 13.15 -10.97
CA SER A 102 3.18 13.13 -12.28
C SER A 102 4.57 12.47 -12.20
N PRO A 103 5.08 11.85 -13.28
CA PRO A 103 6.39 11.21 -13.27
C PRO A 103 7.52 12.13 -12.80
N GLY A 104 7.47 13.41 -13.20
CA GLY A 104 8.43 14.41 -12.76
C GLY A 104 8.31 14.75 -11.26
N ALA A 105 7.08 14.84 -10.73
CA ALA A 105 6.88 15.07 -9.30
C ALA A 105 7.34 13.87 -8.47
N LEU A 106 7.02 12.65 -8.90
CA LEU A 106 7.47 11.41 -8.27
C LEU A 106 9.00 11.32 -8.22
N HIS A 107 9.68 11.57 -9.35
CA HIS A 107 11.15 11.55 -9.42
C HIS A 107 11.82 12.53 -8.44
N ARG A 108 11.27 13.75 -8.30
CA ARG A 108 11.82 14.76 -7.40
C ARG A 108 11.59 14.43 -5.92
N ARG A 109 10.53 13.68 -5.59
CA ARG A 109 10.18 13.30 -4.22
C ARG A 109 10.93 12.08 -3.71
N LEU A 110 11.29 11.15 -4.61
CA LEU A 110 12.07 9.98 -4.23
C LEU A 110 13.53 10.34 -3.93
N ALA A 111 14.03 9.82 -2.81
CA ALA A 111 15.46 9.87 -2.52
C ALA A 111 16.25 9.16 -3.64
N PRO A 112 17.49 9.57 -3.95
CA PRO A 112 18.28 8.95 -5.03
C PRO A 112 18.35 7.41 -4.95
N ALA A 113 18.46 6.87 -3.74
CA ALA A 113 18.52 5.43 -3.48
C ALA A 113 17.19 4.68 -3.70
N GLU A 114 16.07 5.38 -3.87
CA GLU A 114 14.74 4.80 -4.10
C GLU A 114 14.29 4.94 -5.57
N ARG A 115 15.02 5.70 -6.39
CA ARG A 115 14.63 5.98 -7.79
C ARG A 115 14.62 4.75 -8.69
N TRP A 116 15.26 3.65 -8.29
CA TRP A 116 15.15 2.37 -8.98
C TRP A 116 13.71 1.84 -9.01
N THR A 117 12.80 2.33 -8.15
CA THR A 117 11.37 1.99 -8.15
C THR A 117 10.55 2.73 -9.22
N LEU A 118 11.10 3.74 -9.89
CA LEU A 118 10.38 4.52 -10.90
C LEU A 118 9.81 3.67 -12.05
N PRO A 119 10.53 2.68 -12.62
CA PRO A 119 9.96 1.79 -13.62
C PRO A 119 8.74 1.00 -13.11
N ALA A 120 8.76 0.58 -11.84
CA ALA A 120 7.63 -0.11 -11.21
C ALA A 120 6.39 0.78 -11.14
N TYR A 121 6.55 2.05 -10.74
CA TYR A 121 5.43 3.00 -10.73
C TYR A 121 4.91 3.32 -12.13
N ALA A 122 5.80 3.42 -13.13
CA ALA A 122 5.39 3.62 -14.52
C ALA A 122 4.60 2.42 -15.07
N ARG A 123 5.06 1.20 -14.78
CA ARG A 123 4.36 -0.04 -15.13
C ARG A 123 3.01 -0.14 -14.43
N TYR A 124 2.97 0.18 -13.13
CA TYR A 124 1.73 0.24 -12.34
C TYR A 124 0.70 1.20 -12.93
N GLU A 125 1.12 2.41 -13.30
CA GLU A 125 0.26 3.42 -13.93
C GLU A 125 -0.31 2.90 -15.27
N HIS A 126 0.49 2.17 -16.04
CA HIS A 126 0.09 1.65 -17.36
C HIS A 126 -0.83 0.42 -17.28
N GLU A 127 -0.47 -0.56 -16.46
CA GLU A 127 -1.14 -1.86 -16.41
C GLU A 127 -2.38 -1.84 -15.50
N VAL A 128 -2.24 -1.24 -14.31
CA VAL A 128 -3.33 -1.21 -13.31
C VAL A 128 -4.24 -0.01 -13.53
N ARG A 129 -3.71 1.10 -14.05
CA ARG A 129 -4.43 2.37 -14.22
C ARG A 129 -5.16 2.75 -12.92
N PRO A 130 -4.43 2.97 -11.82
CA PRO A 130 -5.00 3.17 -10.48
C PRO A 130 -6.01 4.33 -10.43
N ALA A 131 -5.87 5.34 -11.28
CA ALA A 131 -6.83 6.44 -11.40
C ALA A 131 -8.20 6.00 -11.95
N ASP A 132 -8.26 4.94 -12.76
CA ASP A 132 -9.50 4.43 -13.36
C ASP A 132 -10.28 3.53 -12.40
N VAL A 133 -9.60 2.95 -11.41
CA VAL A 133 -10.18 1.95 -10.48
C VAL A 133 -10.35 2.46 -9.04
N ALA A 134 -9.79 3.61 -8.71
CA ALA A 134 -9.96 4.22 -7.40
C ALA A 134 -11.32 4.93 -7.30
N ASP A 135 -11.91 4.93 -6.11
CA ASP A 135 -13.14 5.69 -5.84
C ASP A 135 -12.87 7.20 -5.84
N VAL A 136 -11.69 7.60 -5.38
CA VAL A 136 -11.26 8.99 -5.31
C VAL A 136 -9.82 9.13 -5.79
N VAL A 137 -9.59 10.07 -6.70
CA VAL A 137 -8.24 10.43 -7.17
C VAL A 137 -7.88 11.82 -6.71
N VAL A 138 -6.71 11.96 -6.08
CA VAL A 138 -6.19 13.25 -5.62
C VAL A 138 -4.83 13.49 -6.28
N LYS A 139 -4.68 14.58 -7.02
CA LYS A 139 -3.40 15.03 -7.57
C LYS A 139 -2.56 15.64 -6.47
N MET A 140 -1.34 15.12 -6.31
CA MET A 140 -0.45 15.41 -5.19
C MET A 140 0.93 15.97 -5.61
N ASP A 141 1.08 16.45 -6.85
CA ASP A 141 2.34 17.06 -7.34
C ASP A 141 2.89 18.10 -6.35
N ASN A 142 1.99 18.90 -5.78
CA ASN A 142 2.23 19.72 -4.60
C ASN A 142 1.27 19.32 -3.44
N PRO A 143 1.75 18.61 -2.40
CA PRO A 143 0.96 18.20 -1.24
C PRO A 143 0.39 19.36 -0.42
N GLU A 144 0.95 20.56 -0.52
CA GLU A 144 0.36 21.75 0.13
C GLU A 144 -0.86 22.27 -0.65
N ARG A 145 -1.07 21.79 -1.88
CA ARG A 145 -2.16 22.19 -2.77
C ARG A 145 -2.75 20.95 -3.46
N PRO A 146 -3.35 20.02 -2.71
CA PRO A 146 -3.98 18.86 -3.29
C PRO A 146 -5.16 19.27 -4.17
N ALA A 147 -5.38 18.55 -5.27
CA ALA A 147 -6.54 18.75 -6.13
C ALA A 147 -7.31 17.45 -6.31
N LEU A 148 -8.60 17.47 -5.96
CA LEU A 148 -9.51 16.37 -6.26
C LEU A 148 -9.74 16.30 -7.77
N VAL A 149 -9.70 15.09 -8.33
CA VAL A 149 -10.15 14.86 -9.70
C VAL A 149 -11.63 14.54 -9.64
N GLU A 150 -12.47 15.48 -10.04
CA GLU A 150 -13.90 15.24 -10.22
C GLU A 150 -14.12 14.46 -11.52
N ALA A 151 -14.99 13.46 -11.48
CA ALA A 151 -15.44 12.78 -12.69
C ALA A 151 -16.18 13.79 -13.58
N VAL A 152 -15.74 13.92 -14.83
CA VAL A 152 -16.43 14.71 -15.87
C VAL A 152 -17.50 13.86 -16.52
#